data_AF-A0A2M8HQN8-F1
#
_entry.id   AF-A0A2M8HQN8-F1
#
_cell.length_a   1.000
_cell.length_b   1.000
_cell.length_c   1.000
_cell.angle_alpha   90.00
_cell.angle_beta   90.00
_cell.angle_gamma   90.00
#
_symmetry.space_group_name_H-M   'P 1'
#
loop_
_entity.id
_entity.type
_entity.pdbx_description
1 polymer ?
#
loop_
_entity_poly.entity_id
_entity_poly.type
_entity_poly.pdbx_seq_one_letter_code
_entity_poly.pdbx_strand_id
1 'polypeptide(L)'
;MNIRNKIKNIKLILFFSLLLHSTLDAQVIRKDFFGSVVNWSEYTIFVESKEEIPKILVESNLNQSEFGFYNLTDARNYSYKRAKSSNRTKLNRSLENLFFDENFTVGEWMDQNENLKSKIINYYNGDIEIENKKIQKNFLSLKSTLVLRGNNNLISMFYSDLGGEDFPDFTDSLPEVDFTGLIIDLRDQNFNPSIFPKIQNEYGADLFNKNIAHPASIQEMGMVAYYSNPKDPNLLRRVGNNPYKLYPIQITGKNKTNIIIPYEEGKKLLSSSITKKNLKICKVAILVN
;
A
#
# COMPACT_ATOMS: atom_id res chain seq x y z
N MET A 1 -21.76 -58.75 -24.63
CA MET A 1 -21.43 -57.64 -25.55
C MET A 1 -22.33 -56.45 -25.18
N ASN A 2 -21.74 -55.37 -24.62
CA ASN A 2 -22.27 -54.03 -24.26
C ASN A 2 -23.56 -53.94 -23.40
N ILE A 3 -23.60 -53.45 -22.16
CA ILE A 3 -22.85 -52.39 -21.43
C ILE A 3 -22.82 -51.05 -22.16
N ARG A 4 -23.81 -50.17 -21.92
CA ARG A 4 -23.64 -48.74 -21.56
C ARG A 4 -24.96 -47.94 -21.63
N ASN A 5 -25.19 -47.21 -20.54
CA ASN A 5 -25.85 -45.89 -20.47
C ASN A 5 -27.36 -45.79 -20.64
N LYS A 6 -28.09 -45.65 -19.52
CA LYS A 6 -29.06 -44.54 -19.31
C LYS A 6 -29.72 -44.51 -17.91
N ILE A 7 -28.95 -44.52 -16.80
CA ILE A 7 -29.48 -44.02 -15.51
C ILE A 7 -28.33 -43.34 -14.75
N LYS A 8 -28.66 -42.19 -14.12
CA LYS A 8 -27.93 -41.40 -13.10
C LYS A 8 -27.37 -40.06 -13.61
N ASN A 9 -28.06 -38.96 -13.30
CA ASN A 9 -27.72 -38.09 -12.17
C ASN A 9 -28.39 -36.70 -12.28
N ILE A 10 -29.31 -36.46 -11.35
CA ILE A 10 -29.62 -35.15 -10.81
C ILE A 10 -28.36 -34.62 -10.12
N LYS A 11 -27.72 -33.57 -10.65
CA LYS A 11 -26.86 -32.64 -9.88
C LYS A 11 -26.88 -31.25 -10.52
N LEU A 12 -27.64 -30.37 -9.88
CA LEU A 12 -27.20 -29.07 -9.39
C LEU A 12 -26.08 -28.38 -10.22
N ILE A 13 -26.46 -27.54 -11.18
CA ILE A 13 -25.62 -26.43 -11.65
C ILE A 13 -26.48 -25.16 -11.52
N LEU A 14 -26.65 -24.74 -10.26
CA LEU A 14 -27.10 -23.41 -9.89
C LEU A 14 -25.88 -22.67 -9.34
N PHE A 15 -25.66 -21.46 -9.83
CA PHE A 15 -24.81 -20.43 -9.23
C PHE A 15 -23.33 -20.76 -9.03
N PHE A 16 -22.53 -20.53 -10.07
CA PHE A 16 -21.11 -20.18 -9.91
C PHE A 16 -20.77 -18.94 -10.73
N SER A 17 -21.47 -17.82 -10.46
CA SER A 17 -21.15 -16.51 -11.05
C SER A 17 -21.17 -15.37 -10.03
N LEU A 18 -21.17 -15.65 -8.73
CA LEU A 18 -21.32 -14.63 -7.70
C LEU A 18 -20.34 -14.77 -6.53
N LEU A 19 -19.02 -14.82 -6.81
CA LEU A 19 -17.98 -14.73 -5.78
C LEU A 19 -16.74 -13.93 -6.23
N LEU A 20 -16.93 -12.89 -7.04
CA LEU A 20 -15.83 -12.00 -7.46
C LEU A 20 -16.18 -10.50 -7.37
N HIS A 21 -17.27 -10.15 -6.68
CA HIS A 21 -17.73 -8.75 -6.56
C HIS A 21 -17.61 -8.16 -5.15
N SER A 22 -16.87 -8.76 -4.22
CA SER A 22 -16.78 -8.23 -2.84
C SER A 22 -15.36 -8.04 -2.29
N THR A 23 -14.33 -7.92 -3.12
CA THR A 23 -12.96 -7.65 -2.64
C THR A 23 -12.54 -6.19 -2.74
N LEU A 24 -13.18 -5.36 -3.56
CA LEU A 24 -12.83 -3.93 -3.65
C LEU A 24 -13.40 -3.11 -2.49
N ASP A 25 -14.59 -3.42 -1.98
CA ASP A 25 -15.25 -2.64 -0.90
C ASP A 25 -14.53 -2.75 0.46
N ALA A 26 -13.59 -3.69 0.61
CA ALA A 26 -12.83 -3.89 1.83
C ALA A 26 -11.43 -3.23 1.83
N GLN A 27 -11.04 -2.60 0.72
CA GLN A 27 -9.71 -2.01 0.56
C GLN A 27 -9.67 -0.53 0.93
N VAL A 28 -8.57 -0.11 1.53
CA VAL A 28 -8.30 1.29 1.87
C VAL A 28 -7.63 1.95 0.68
N ILE A 29 -8.44 2.60 -0.16
CA ILE A 29 -8.02 3.18 -1.43
C ILE A 29 -8.11 4.70 -1.38
N ARG A 30 -7.07 5.40 -1.85
CA ARG A 30 -7.11 6.84 -2.13
C ARG A 30 -6.77 7.13 -3.57
N LYS A 31 -7.60 7.96 -4.21
CA LYS A 31 -7.31 8.52 -5.53
C LYS A 31 -6.67 9.89 -5.34
N ASP A 32 -5.57 10.14 -6.03
CA ASP A 32 -4.95 11.45 -6.04
C ASP A 32 -5.46 12.30 -7.21
N PHE A 33 -5.03 13.56 -7.22
CA PHE A 33 -5.36 14.51 -8.29
C PHE A 33 -4.71 14.16 -9.63
N PHE A 34 -3.64 13.36 -9.64
CA PHE A 34 -2.91 12.96 -10.85
C PHE A 34 -3.56 11.76 -11.57
N GLY A 35 -4.64 11.21 -11.01
CA GLY A 35 -5.31 10.02 -11.50
C GLY A 35 -4.57 8.73 -11.14
N SER A 36 -3.67 8.77 -10.16
CA SER A 36 -3.14 7.58 -9.51
C SER A 36 -4.06 7.12 -8.39
N VAL A 37 -3.89 5.84 -8.04
CA VAL A 37 -4.64 5.20 -6.97
C VAL A 37 -3.66 4.53 -6.03
N VAL A 38 -3.66 4.96 -4.78
CA VAL A 38 -2.89 4.35 -3.68
C VAL A 38 -3.80 3.35 -2.97
N ASN A 39 -3.38 2.10 -2.94
CA ASN A 39 -4.02 1.02 -2.20
C ASN A 39 -3.19 0.71 -0.95
N TRP A 40 -3.64 1.24 0.19
CA TRP A 40 -2.95 1.09 1.48
C TRP A 40 -3.11 -0.31 2.07
N SER A 41 -4.16 -1.04 1.70
CA SER A 41 -4.34 -2.44 2.13
C SER A 41 -3.32 -3.36 1.46
N GLU A 42 -2.90 -3.04 0.23
CA GLU A 42 -1.93 -3.85 -0.53
C GLU A 42 -0.52 -3.25 -0.53
N TYR A 43 -0.35 -2.00 -0.09
CA TYR A 43 0.88 -1.22 -0.24
C TYR A 43 1.30 -1.08 -1.71
N THR A 44 0.36 -0.66 -2.56
CA THR A 44 0.60 -0.44 -3.99
C THR A 44 0.12 0.93 -4.46
N ILE A 45 0.75 1.46 -5.50
CA ILE A 45 0.24 2.59 -6.27
C ILE A 45 -0.02 2.08 -7.68
N PHE A 46 -1.16 2.39 -8.29
CA PHE A 46 -1.36 2.11 -9.70
C PHE A 46 -1.91 3.31 -10.46
N VAL A 47 -1.57 3.34 -11.73
CA VAL A 47 -1.99 4.36 -12.70
C VAL A 47 -2.45 3.66 -13.97
N GLU A 48 -3.40 4.26 -14.65
CA GLU A 48 -3.82 3.80 -15.98
C GLU A 48 -3.77 4.98 -16.95
N SER A 49 -3.12 4.78 -18.09
CA SER A 49 -3.13 5.71 -19.22
C SER A 49 -3.77 5.04 -20.42
N LYS A 50 -4.37 5.88 -21.26
CA LYS A 50 -5.00 5.48 -22.51
C LYS A 50 -4.48 6.40 -23.61
N GLU A 51 -3.74 5.85 -24.54
CA GLU A 51 -3.17 6.55 -25.69
C GLU A 51 -3.88 6.12 -26.97
N GLU A 52 -4.18 7.07 -27.84
CA GLU A 52 -4.63 6.78 -29.20
C GLU A 52 -3.46 6.26 -30.02
N ILE A 53 -3.70 5.19 -30.79
CA ILE A 53 -2.73 4.64 -31.72
C ILE A 53 -2.76 5.51 -32.99
N PRO A 54 -1.64 6.16 -33.34
CA PRO A 54 -1.58 7.02 -34.52
C PRO A 54 -1.99 6.28 -35.79
N LYS A 55 -2.58 7.03 -36.73
CA LYS A 55 -2.90 6.53 -38.06
C LYS A 55 -1.61 6.19 -38.82
N ILE A 56 -1.71 5.16 -39.66
CA ILE A 56 -0.61 4.72 -40.52
C ILE A 56 -0.69 5.53 -41.81
N LEU A 57 0.43 6.12 -42.22
CA LEU A 57 0.54 6.78 -43.52
C LEU A 57 0.65 5.73 -44.63
N VAL A 58 -0.13 5.89 -45.68
CA VAL A 58 -0.01 5.07 -46.91
C VAL A 58 0.76 5.91 -47.92
N GLU A 59 1.91 5.41 -48.37
CA GLU A 59 2.79 6.04 -49.36
C GLU A 59 2.01 6.46 -50.61
N SER A 60 1.58 7.71 -50.67
CA SER A 60 1.08 8.29 -51.94
C SER A 60 1.34 9.77 -52.10
N ASN A 61 1.88 10.49 -51.10
CA ASN A 61 2.34 11.87 -51.30
C ASN A 61 3.55 12.18 -50.42
N LEU A 62 4.74 12.06 -51.01
CA LEU A 62 6.02 12.44 -50.41
C LEU A 62 6.13 13.97 -50.37
N ASN A 63 5.65 14.58 -49.29
CA ASN A 63 6.20 15.85 -48.81
C ASN A 63 6.75 15.59 -47.39
N GLN A 64 8.08 15.65 -47.27
CA GLN A 64 8.88 15.21 -46.11
C GLN A 64 8.78 16.15 -44.89
N SER A 65 7.58 16.49 -44.43
CA SER A 65 7.41 17.31 -43.22
C SER A 65 6.47 16.72 -42.16
N GLU A 66 5.85 15.57 -42.39
CA GLU A 66 4.96 14.95 -41.40
C GLU A 66 5.63 13.82 -40.63
N PHE A 67 5.70 13.99 -39.31
CA PHE A 67 6.03 12.91 -38.37
C PHE A 67 4.87 11.89 -38.42
N GLY A 68 5.06 10.75 -39.07
CA GLY A 68 4.03 9.72 -39.23
C GLY A 68 4.58 8.30 -39.17
N PHE A 69 3.68 7.34 -39.00
CA PHE A 69 4.03 5.92 -38.84
C PHE A 69 3.72 5.16 -40.12
N TYR A 70 4.67 4.36 -40.60
CA TYR A 70 4.52 3.55 -41.82
C TYR A 70 4.01 2.14 -41.56
N ASN A 71 3.98 1.70 -40.30
CA ASN A 71 3.40 0.43 -39.92
C ASN A 71 2.75 0.47 -38.53
N LEU A 72 1.87 -0.50 -38.28
CA LEU A 72 1.10 -0.60 -37.04
C LEU A 72 1.97 -0.89 -35.81
N THR A 73 3.08 -1.60 -36.00
CA THR A 73 4.00 -1.96 -34.91
C THR A 73 4.66 -0.70 -34.34
N ASP A 74 5.15 0.19 -35.20
CA ASP A 74 5.77 1.45 -34.79
C ASP A 74 4.76 2.40 -34.15
N ALA A 75 3.55 2.50 -34.72
CA ALA A 75 2.47 3.28 -34.12
C ALA A 75 2.10 2.77 -32.71
N ARG A 76 2.02 1.45 -32.52
CA ARG A 76 1.78 0.82 -31.21
C ARG A 76 2.95 1.03 -30.25
N ASN A 77 4.19 0.91 -30.71
CA ASN A 77 5.39 1.11 -29.90
C ASN A 77 5.52 2.56 -29.45
N TYR A 78 5.20 3.52 -30.31
CA TYR A 78 5.14 4.93 -29.96
C TYR A 78 4.07 5.21 -28.88
N SER A 79 2.86 4.71 -29.09
CA SER A 79 1.76 4.85 -28.12
C SER A 79 2.11 4.22 -26.78
N TYR A 80 2.75 3.05 -26.81
CA TYR A 80 3.25 2.39 -25.61
C TYR A 80 4.31 3.22 -24.87
N LYS A 81 5.30 3.77 -25.58
CA LYS A 81 6.33 4.65 -24.98
C LYS A 81 5.71 5.89 -24.34
N ARG A 82 4.70 6.50 -24.98
CA ARG A 82 3.94 7.63 -24.42
C ARG A 82 3.18 7.24 -23.16
N ALA A 83 2.41 6.16 -23.24
CA ALA A 83 1.65 5.63 -22.11
C ALA A 83 2.57 5.35 -20.91
N LYS A 84 3.71 4.69 -21.16
CA LYS A 84 4.73 4.39 -20.15
C LYS A 84 5.31 5.66 -19.53
N SER A 85 5.70 6.64 -20.34
CA SER A 85 6.22 7.92 -19.85
C SER A 85 5.19 8.71 -19.02
N SER A 86 3.93 8.73 -19.45
CA SER A 86 2.82 9.33 -18.70
C SER A 86 2.61 8.62 -17.36
N ASN A 87 2.54 7.28 -17.36
CA ASN A 87 2.36 6.49 -16.14
C ASN A 87 3.49 6.73 -15.15
N ARG A 88 4.74 6.69 -15.59
CA ARG A 88 5.92 6.96 -14.75
C ARG A 88 5.88 8.34 -14.11
N THR A 89 5.49 9.36 -14.86
CA THR A 89 5.33 10.72 -14.32
C THR A 89 4.26 10.77 -13.22
N LYS A 90 3.12 10.10 -13.41
CA LYS A 90 2.05 10.03 -12.42
C LYS A 90 2.46 9.22 -11.18
N LEU A 91 3.15 8.11 -11.36
CA LEU A 91 3.66 7.28 -10.27
C LEU A 91 4.67 8.06 -9.41
N ASN A 92 5.63 8.74 -10.02
CA ASN A 92 6.62 9.55 -9.29
C ASN A 92 5.95 10.66 -8.47
N ARG A 93 4.98 11.38 -9.06
CA ARG A 93 4.23 12.41 -8.33
C ARG A 93 3.40 11.82 -7.19
N SER A 94 2.74 10.69 -7.42
CA SER A 94 1.97 10.00 -6.37
C SER A 94 2.87 9.57 -5.22
N LEU A 95 4.02 8.98 -5.54
CA LEU A 95 5.04 8.58 -4.58
C LEU A 95 5.51 9.77 -3.73
N GLU A 96 5.91 10.87 -4.36
CA GLU A 96 6.38 12.07 -3.66
C GLU A 96 5.33 12.61 -2.68
N ASN A 97 4.04 12.47 -2.98
CA ASN A 97 2.94 12.92 -2.14
C ASN A 97 2.45 11.87 -1.13
N LEU A 98 3.02 10.66 -1.09
CA LEU A 98 2.68 9.69 -0.05
C LEU A 98 3.09 10.23 1.32
N PHE A 99 2.20 10.10 2.30
CA PHE A 99 2.56 10.42 3.68
C PHE A 99 3.59 9.41 4.20
N PHE A 100 4.75 9.92 4.58
CA PHE A 100 5.82 9.12 5.17
C PHE A 100 5.54 8.94 6.66
N ASP A 101 5.41 10.04 7.39
CA ASP A 101 5.09 10.08 8.83
C ASP A 101 4.18 11.29 9.15
N GLU A 102 4.14 11.74 10.41
CA GLU A 102 3.32 12.85 10.87
C GLU A 102 3.76 14.24 10.39
N ASN A 103 5.00 14.36 9.94
CA ASN A 103 5.63 15.62 9.56
C ASN A 103 5.88 15.70 8.05
N PHE A 104 6.25 14.58 7.44
CA PHE A 104 6.76 14.54 6.07
C PHE A 104 5.95 13.65 5.15
N THR A 105 5.85 14.08 3.90
CA THR A 105 5.65 13.21 2.74
C THR A 105 6.96 12.54 2.34
N VAL A 106 6.90 11.53 1.47
CA VAL A 106 8.12 10.89 0.93
C VAL A 106 8.98 11.90 0.19
N GLY A 107 8.38 12.79 -0.60
CA GLY A 107 9.11 13.85 -1.31
C GLY A 107 9.82 14.81 -0.36
N GLU A 108 9.13 15.30 0.68
CA GLU A 108 9.73 16.16 1.69
C GLU A 108 10.86 15.45 2.46
N TRP A 109 10.69 14.16 2.77
CA TRP A 109 11.74 13.35 3.42
C TRP A 109 12.96 13.14 2.52
N MET A 110 12.74 12.93 1.21
CA MET A 110 13.81 12.82 0.22
C MET A 110 14.62 14.11 0.10
N ASP A 111 13.97 15.27 0.17
CA ASP A 111 14.65 16.56 0.08
C ASP A 111 15.58 16.81 1.28
N GLN A 112 15.32 16.17 2.42
CA GLN A 112 16.22 16.20 3.58
C GLN A 112 17.38 15.19 3.47
N ASN A 113 17.32 14.22 2.55
CA ASN A 113 18.24 13.08 2.48
C ASN A 113 18.72 12.82 1.05
N GLU A 114 19.72 13.57 0.57
CA GLU A 114 20.21 13.53 -0.83
C GLU A 114 20.63 12.12 -1.30
N ASN A 115 21.30 11.36 -0.44
CA ASN A 115 21.72 9.98 -0.73
C ASN A 115 20.53 9.06 -0.97
N LEU A 116 19.49 9.21 -0.17
CA LEU A 116 18.26 8.42 -0.25
C LEU A 116 17.42 8.83 -1.46
N LYS A 117 17.34 10.14 -1.74
CA LYS A 117 16.71 10.70 -2.94
C LYS A 117 17.28 10.07 -4.21
N SER A 118 18.61 9.96 -4.30
CA SER A 118 19.28 9.33 -5.45
C SER A 118 18.94 7.83 -5.58
N LYS A 119 18.89 7.09 -4.46
CA LYS A 119 18.50 5.66 -4.46
C LYS A 119 17.05 5.47 -4.92
N ILE A 120 16.14 6.27 -4.38
CA ILE A 120 14.72 6.28 -4.74
C ILE A 120 14.57 6.60 -6.23
N ILE A 121 15.15 7.70 -6.72
CA ILE A 121 15.08 8.07 -8.14
C ILE A 121 15.60 6.94 -9.04
N ASN A 122 16.75 6.34 -8.72
CA ASN A 122 17.32 5.26 -9.52
C ASN A 122 16.44 4.02 -9.54
N TYR A 123 15.85 3.67 -8.41
CA TYR A 123 14.90 2.58 -8.32
C TYR A 123 13.70 2.80 -9.25
N TYR A 124 13.01 3.94 -9.16
CA TYR A 124 11.85 4.22 -10.02
C TYR A 124 12.22 4.44 -11.48
N ASN A 125 13.48 4.74 -11.76
CA ASN A 125 13.94 4.87 -13.12
C ASN A 125 14.10 3.53 -13.86
N GLY A 126 14.13 2.40 -13.12
CA GLY A 126 14.21 1.04 -13.66
C GLY A 126 12.87 0.41 -14.05
N ASP A 127 12.86 -0.91 -14.29
CA ASP A 127 11.70 -1.68 -14.77
C ASP A 127 10.83 -2.24 -13.63
N ILE A 128 10.42 -1.38 -12.71
CA ILE A 128 9.77 -1.80 -11.45
C ILE A 128 8.25 -1.67 -11.50
N GLU A 129 7.73 -1.36 -12.69
CA GLU A 129 6.32 -1.26 -12.97
C GLU A 129 5.80 -2.61 -13.49
N ILE A 130 4.81 -3.19 -12.80
CA ILE A 130 4.02 -4.26 -13.41
C ILE A 130 3.11 -3.61 -14.43
N GLU A 131 3.40 -3.88 -15.71
CA GLU A 131 2.68 -3.31 -16.84
C GLU A 131 1.65 -4.29 -17.39
N ASN A 132 0.38 -3.87 -17.41
CA ASN A 132 -0.69 -4.60 -18.09
C ASN A 132 -1.16 -3.80 -19.31
N LYS A 133 -0.72 -4.25 -20.48
CA LYS A 133 -1.03 -3.65 -21.78
C LYS A 133 -2.28 -4.28 -22.38
N LYS A 134 -3.27 -3.45 -22.71
CA LYS A 134 -4.46 -3.85 -23.47
C LYS A 134 -4.57 -2.99 -24.73
N ILE A 135 -4.87 -3.60 -25.86
CA ILE A 135 -5.15 -2.89 -27.10
C ILE A 135 -6.62 -3.12 -27.43
N GLN A 136 -7.36 -2.04 -27.64
CA GLN A 136 -8.77 -2.09 -28.00
C GLN A 136 -9.04 -1.09 -29.12
N LYS A 137 -9.44 -1.59 -30.30
CA LYS A 137 -9.63 -0.79 -31.52
C LYS A 137 -8.37 0.06 -31.81
N ASN A 138 -8.48 1.38 -31.68
CA ASN A 138 -7.42 2.36 -31.93
C ASN A 138 -6.80 2.91 -30.63
N PHE A 139 -7.02 2.27 -29.48
CA PHE A 139 -6.45 2.72 -28.21
C PHE A 139 -5.55 1.65 -27.62
N LEU A 140 -4.44 2.11 -27.03
CA LEU A 140 -3.60 1.37 -26.13
C LEU A 140 -3.88 1.83 -24.71
N SER A 141 -4.22 0.89 -23.82
CA SER A 141 -4.34 1.14 -22.38
C SER A 141 -3.20 0.44 -21.67
N LEU A 142 -2.54 1.17 -20.77
CA LEU A 142 -1.43 0.67 -19.97
C LEU A 142 -1.72 0.93 -18.51
N LYS A 143 -1.88 -0.13 -17.74
CA LYS A 143 -1.88 -0.05 -16.27
C LYS A 143 -0.47 -0.33 -15.77
N SER A 144 0.12 0.63 -15.07
CA SER A 144 1.39 0.45 -14.35
C SER A 144 1.10 0.35 -12.85
N THR A 145 1.72 -0.61 -12.17
CA THR A 145 1.59 -0.80 -10.72
C THR A 145 2.96 -0.79 -10.07
N LEU A 146 3.09 -0.02 -9.01
CA LEU A 146 4.25 0.06 -8.14
C LEU A 146 3.94 -0.59 -6.80
N VAL A 147 4.85 -1.42 -6.30
CA VAL A 147 4.75 -2.09 -4.99
C VAL A 147 5.67 -1.38 -3.99
N LEU A 148 5.16 -1.05 -2.80
CA LEU A 148 5.89 -0.24 -1.81
C LEU A 148 6.66 -1.09 -0.79
N ARG A 149 6.18 -2.29 -0.45
CA ARG A 149 6.80 -3.22 0.52
C ARG A 149 7.39 -4.44 -0.16
N GLY A 150 8.31 -5.12 0.51
CA GLY A 150 9.04 -6.29 0.00
C GLY A 150 10.50 -5.98 -0.28
N ASN A 151 11.23 -7.00 -0.74
CA ASN A 151 12.64 -6.88 -1.07
C ASN A 151 12.81 -5.97 -2.29
N ASN A 152 13.80 -5.08 -2.22
CA ASN A 152 14.08 -4.10 -3.26
C ASN A 152 12.83 -3.29 -3.60
N ASN A 153 12.07 -2.80 -2.62
CA ASN A 153 10.96 -1.87 -2.83
C ASN A 153 11.16 -0.58 -2.02
N LEU A 154 10.25 0.40 -2.14
CA LEU A 154 10.37 1.70 -1.47
C LEU A 154 10.76 1.56 0.02
N ILE A 155 10.03 0.73 0.76
CA ILE A 155 10.23 0.57 2.20
C ILE A 155 11.64 0.04 2.52
N SER A 156 12.19 -0.84 1.68
CA SER A 156 13.55 -1.37 1.88
C SER A 156 14.64 -0.30 1.73
N MET A 157 14.34 0.84 1.10
CA MET A 157 15.32 1.93 0.97
C MET A 157 15.53 2.69 2.27
N PHE A 158 14.54 2.66 3.16
CA PHE A 158 14.62 3.27 4.48
C PHE A 158 15.25 2.35 5.51
N TYR A 159 15.68 1.13 5.15
CA TYR A 159 16.09 0.10 6.11
C TYR A 159 17.17 0.55 7.11
N SER A 160 18.09 1.43 6.70
CA SER A 160 19.12 2.00 7.58
C SER A 160 18.57 2.91 8.68
N ASP A 161 17.37 3.44 8.48
CA ASP A 161 16.74 4.47 9.31
C ASP A 161 15.60 3.87 10.17
N LEU A 162 15.55 2.53 10.27
CA LEU A 162 14.52 1.78 10.99
C LEU A 162 15.13 1.02 12.17
N GLY A 163 14.30 0.79 13.18
CA GLY A 163 14.69 0.03 14.37
C GLY A 163 15.65 0.80 15.29
N GLY A 164 16.18 0.09 16.29
CA GLY A 164 17.20 0.58 17.21
C GLY A 164 16.69 1.11 18.54
N GLU A 165 15.38 1.32 18.71
CA GLU A 165 14.79 1.76 19.98
C GLU A 165 14.05 0.61 20.69
N ASP A 166 14.05 0.69 22.02
CA ASP A 166 13.22 -0.14 22.88
C ASP A 166 11.94 0.59 23.28
N PHE A 167 10.96 -0.17 23.77
CA PHE A 167 9.75 0.43 24.33
C PHE A 167 10.08 1.23 25.58
N PRO A 168 9.33 2.30 25.87
CA PRO A 168 9.46 3.00 27.14
C PRO A 168 9.14 2.07 28.30
N ASP A 169 9.82 2.30 29.42
CA ASP A 169 9.53 1.65 30.69
C ASP A 169 8.51 2.45 31.48
N PHE A 170 7.53 1.75 32.05
CA PHE A 170 6.57 2.31 32.98
C PHE A 170 6.96 1.90 34.40
N THR A 171 7.00 2.87 35.31
CA THR A 171 7.42 2.65 36.70
C THR A 171 6.37 1.90 37.53
N ASP A 172 5.12 1.90 37.09
CA ASP A 172 4.01 1.30 37.81
C ASP A 172 3.83 -0.17 37.40
N SER A 173 3.76 -1.07 38.38
CA SER A 173 3.46 -2.48 38.11
C SER A 173 1.96 -2.66 37.86
N LEU A 174 1.60 -2.92 36.61
CA LEU A 174 0.31 -3.50 36.26
C LEU A 174 0.44 -5.03 36.16
N PRO A 175 -0.63 -5.80 36.40
CA PRO A 175 -0.68 -7.20 36.01
C PRO A 175 -0.37 -7.33 34.52
N GLU A 176 0.52 -8.26 34.16
CA GLU A 176 0.87 -8.51 32.76
C GLU A 176 -0.34 -9.06 32.00
N VAL A 177 -0.60 -8.52 30.81
CA VAL A 177 -1.64 -9.02 29.90
C VAL A 177 -1.05 -9.28 28.52
N ASP A 178 -1.19 -10.52 28.07
CA ASP A 178 -0.69 -10.97 26.77
C ASP A 178 -1.68 -10.65 25.65
N PHE A 179 -1.20 -9.91 24.66
CA PHE A 179 -1.91 -9.64 23.42
C PHE A 179 -1.13 -10.18 22.23
N THR A 180 -1.85 -10.76 21.28
CA THR A 180 -1.24 -11.30 20.06
C THR A 180 -0.90 -10.21 19.03
N GLY A 181 -1.45 -9.01 19.20
CA GLY A 181 -1.29 -7.86 18.32
C GLY A 181 -2.18 -6.69 18.77
N LEU A 182 -2.27 -5.66 17.93
CA LEU A 182 -3.02 -4.43 18.19
C LEU A 182 -3.96 -4.14 17.02
N ILE A 183 -5.21 -3.81 17.32
CA ILE A 183 -6.19 -3.24 16.39
C ILE A 183 -6.53 -1.84 16.89
N ILE A 184 -6.37 -0.86 16.02
CA ILE A 184 -6.74 0.53 16.28
C ILE A 184 -7.92 0.88 15.39
N ASP A 185 -9.01 1.35 15.98
CA ASP A 185 -10.19 1.78 15.22
C ASP A 185 -10.22 3.29 15.03
N LEU A 186 -10.05 3.72 13.78
CA LEU A 186 -9.96 5.12 13.34
C LEU A 186 -10.99 5.46 12.25
N ARG A 187 -11.99 4.60 12.03
CA ARG A 187 -12.99 4.80 10.95
C ARG A 187 -13.76 6.12 11.11
N ASP A 188 -14.05 6.52 12.35
CA ASP A 188 -14.77 7.77 12.66
C ASP A 188 -13.83 8.96 12.92
N GLN A 189 -12.52 8.80 12.63
CA GLN A 189 -11.51 9.84 12.84
C GLN A 189 -10.90 10.28 11.51
N ASN A 190 -10.46 11.53 11.45
CA ASN A 190 -9.81 12.08 10.25
C ASN A 190 -8.34 11.68 10.18
N PHE A 191 -8.08 10.38 10.10
CA PHE A 191 -6.75 9.80 9.98
C PHE A 191 -6.36 9.64 8.51
N ASN A 192 -5.11 9.95 8.20
CA ASN A 192 -4.53 9.67 6.90
C ASN A 192 -3.56 8.48 7.03
N PRO A 193 -3.72 7.42 6.22
CA PRO A 193 -2.73 6.37 6.13
C PRO A 193 -1.36 6.89 5.71
N SER A 194 -0.31 6.37 6.34
CA SER A 194 1.10 6.65 6.03
C SER A 194 1.96 5.39 6.02
N ILE A 195 3.19 5.52 5.54
CA ILE A 195 4.17 4.43 5.54
C ILE A 195 4.59 4.08 6.98
N PHE A 196 4.87 5.09 7.79
CA PHE A 196 5.37 4.98 9.16
C PHE A 196 4.47 5.77 10.13
N PRO A 197 3.25 5.31 10.42
CA PRO A 197 2.42 5.94 11.45
C PRO A 197 3.06 5.77 12.82
N LYS A 198 2.71 6.65 13.76
CA LYS A 198 3.22 6.64 15.13
C LYS A 198 2.09 6.53 16.14
N ILE A 199 2.35 5.85 17.25
CA ILE A 199 1.44 5.76 18.39
C ILE A 199 2.15 6.37 19.60
N GLN A 200 1.52 7.37 20.22
CA GLN A 200 1.99 8.03 21.43
C GLN A 200 0.92 8.00 22.52
N ASN A 201 1.34 8.15 23.76
CA ASN A 201 0.39 8.54 24.82
C ASN A 201 0.16 10.06 24.86
N GLU A 202 -0.82 10.51 25.64
CA GLU A 202 -1.16 11.92 25.87
C GLU A 202 -0.03 12.73 26.54
N TYR A 203 0.97 12.06 27.13
CA TYR A 203 2.16 12.70 27.68
C TYR A 203 3.32 12.79 26.67
N GLY A 204 3.11 12.32 25.43
CA GLY A 204 4.08 12.41 24.34
C GLY A 204 5.12 11.28 24.30
N ALA A 205 4.99 10.22 25.10
CA ALA A 205 5.88 9.07 25.01
C ALA A 205 5.53 8.21 23.80
N ASP A 206 6.55 7.87 23.00
CA ASP A 206 6.42 6.98 21.86
C ASP A 206 6.20 5.54 22.31
N LEU A 207 5.04 4.98 21.96
CA LEU A 207 4.66 3.61 22.29
C LEU A 207 4.92 2.66 21.12
N PHE A 208 4.86 3.18 19.89
CA PHE A 208 5.17 2.44 18.68
C PHE A 208 5.52 3.43 17.55
N ASN A 209 6.72 3.30 17.00
CA ASN A 209 7.23 4.13 15.91
C ASN A 209 8.14 3.28 14.99
N LYS A 210 8.68 3.86 13.91
CA LYS A 210 9.55 3.15 12.96
C LYS A 210 10.89 2.70 13.56
N ASN A 211 11.32 3.33 14.66
CA ASN A 211 12.56 3.02 15.38
C ASN A 211 12.36 1.88 16.41
N ILE A 212 11.13 1.65 16.87
CA ILE A 212 10.80 0.53 17.76
C ILE A 212 10.54 -0.75 16.95
N ALA A 213 9.88 -0.64 15.80
CA ALA A 213 9.52 -1.77 14.96
C ALA A 213 10.75 -2.43 14.29
N HIS A 214 10.71 -3.76 14.12
CA HIS A 214 11.81 -4.53 13.56
C HIS A 214 11.93 -4.31 12.04
N PRO A 215 13.09 -3.87 11.52
CA PRO A 215 13.24 -3.49 10.11
C PRO A 215 12.82 -4.55 9.10
N ALA A 216 13.22 -5.82 9.32
CA ALA A 216 12.84 -6.92 8.44
C ALA A 216 11.32 -7.14 8.38
N SER A 217 10.62 -6.94 9.50
CA SER A 217 9.16 -7.06 9.54
C SER A 217 8.52 -5.91 8.77
N ILE A 218 8.97 -4.67 8.97
CA ILE A 218 8.49 -3.51 8.20
C ILE A 218 8.68 -3.76 6.70
N GLN A 219 9.85 -4.22 6.29
CA GLN A 219 10.14 -4.52 4.88
C GLN A 219 9.19 -5.57 4.29
N GLU A 220 8.95 -6.67 4.99
CA GLU A 220 8.12 -7.77 4.48
C GLU A 220 6.62 -7.42 4.46
N MET A 221 6.11 -6.93 5.59
CA MET A 221 4.66 -6.81 5.82
C MET A 221 4.15 -5.37 5.93
N GLY A 222 5.02 -4.37 5.89
CA GLY A 222 4.68 -2.99 6.26
C GLY A 222 4.62 -2.82 7.79
N MET A 223 4.78 -1.60 8.28
CA MET A 223 4.77 -1.31 9.72
C MET A 223 3.41 -1.59 10.38
N VAL A 224 2.33 -1.31 9.64
CA VAL A 224 0.94 -1.61 10.01
C VAL A 224 0.22 -2.26 8.83
N ALA A 225 -1.02 -2.70 9.00
CA ALA A 225 -1.89 -3.05 7.89
C ALA A 225 -3.20 -2.27 7.97
N TYR A 226 -3.64 -1.71 6.86
CA TYR A 226 -4.85 -0.89 6.77
C TYR A 226 -6.03 -1.70 6.24
N TYR A 227 -7.16 -1.62 6.93
CA TYR A 227 -8.40 -2.31 6.57
C TYR A 227 -9.59 -1.35 6.68
N SER A 228 -10.57 -1.47 5.78
CA SER A 228 -11.86 -0.76 5.95
C SER A 228 -12.90 -1.59 6.70
N ASN A 229 -12.76 -2.92 6.64
CA ASN A 229 -13.71 -3.86 7.23
C ASN A 229 -13.12 -4.57 8.47
N PRO A 230 -13.71 -4.43 9.67
CA PRO A 230 -13.25 -5.13 10.88
C PRO A 230 -13.44 -6.66 10.81
N LYS A 231 -14.21 -7.16 9.84
CA LYS A 231 -14.43 -8.59 9.61
C LYS A 231 -13.53 -9.17 8.51
N ASP A 232 -12.55 -8.42 8.02
CA ASP A 232 -11.59 -8.93 7.02
C ASP A 232 -10.84 -10.15 7.60
N PRO A 233 -10.87 -11.33 6.96
CA PRO A 233 -10.14 -12.50 7.41
C PRO A 233 -8.62 -12.27 7.54
N ASN A 234 -8.06 -11.38 6.74
CA ASN A 234 -6.64 -11.04 6.77
C ASN A 234 -6.28 -10.18 7.98
N LEU A 235 -7.24 -9.47 8.58
CA LEU A 235 -7.01 -8.72 9.82
C LEU A 235 -6.58 -9.67 10.94
N LEU A 236 -7.33 -10.77 11.17
CA LEU A 236 -6.95 -11.77 12.18
C LEU A 236 -5.61 -12.44 11.86
N ARG A 237 -5.29 -12.64 10.58
CA ARG A 237 -3.96 -13.14 10.18
C ARG A 237 -2.84 -12.17 10.55
N ARG A 238 -3.09 -10.86 10.54
CA ARG A 238 -2.12 -9.83 10.94
C ARG A 238 -1.90 -9.78 12.44
N VAL A 239 -2.97 -9.80 13.24
CA VAL A 239 -2.90 -9.48 14.68
C VAL A 239 -3.07 -10.69 15.60
N GLY A 240 -3.37 -11.87 15.06
CA GLY A 240 -3.61 -13.10 15.82
C GLY A 240 -4.98 -13.15 16.49
N ASN A 241 -5.13 -14.10 17.43
CA ASN A 241 -6.44 -14.51 17.98
C ASN A 241 -6.87 -13.73 19.23
N ASN A 242 -5.95 -13.04 19.92
CA ASN A 242 -6.24 -12.21 21.09
C ASN A 242 -5.63 -10.80 20.94
N PRO A 243 -6.06 -10.00 19.95
CA PRO A 243 -5.53 -8.66 19.77
C PRO A 243 -6.10 -7.69 20.80
N TYR A 244 -5.28 -6.74 21.22
CA TYR A 244 -5.76 -5.58 21.94
C TYR A 244 -6.54 -4.67 20.99
N LYS A 245 -7.75 -4.26 21.37
CA LYS A 245 -8.58 -3.35 20.57
C LYS A 245 -8.61 -2.01 21.27
N LEU A 246 -8.20 -0.97 20.54
CA LEU A 246 -8.03 0.36 21.08
C LEU A 246 -8.78 1.40 20.25
N TYR A 247 -9.40 2.35 20.94
CA TYR A 247 -9.99 3.55 20.36
C TYR A 247 -9.14 4.76 20.79
N PRO A 248 -8.42 5.41 19.86
CA PRO A 248 -7.58 6.56 20.18
C PRO A 248 -8.39 7.78 20.60
N ILE A 249 -7.78 8.65 21.41
CA ILE A 249 -8.40 9.89 21.86
C ILE A 249 -8.21 11.04 20.86
N GLN A 250 -7.13 11.00 20.07
CA GLN A 250 -6.82 12.08 19.14
C GLN A 250 -5.92 11.62 18.00
N ILE A 251 -6.07 12.26 16.84
CA ILE A 251 -5.10 12.24 15.74
C ILE A 251 -4.38 13.59 15.66
N THR A 252 -3.05 13.56 15.58
CA THR A 252 -2.19 14.76 15.54
C THR A 252 -1.17 14.71 14.41
N GLY A 253 -0.33 15.74 14.35
CA GLY A 253 0.68 15.93 13.31
C GLY A 253 0.15 16.65 12.07
N LYS A 254 1.04 17.28 11.32
CA LYS A 254 0.74 18.01 10.08
C LYS A 254 -0.04 17.12 9.10
N ASN A 255 0.37 15.85 8.99
CA ASN A 255 -0.22 14.90 8.06
C ASN A 255 -1.42 14.12 8.64
N LYS A 256 -1.76 14.30 9.92
CA LYS A 256 -2.82 13.55 10.62
C LYS A 256 -2.61 12.03 10.60
N THR A 257 -1.39 11.61 10.92
CA THR A 257 -0.96 10.19 10.92
C THR A 257 -0.47 9.74 12.30
N ASN A 258 -0.35 10.66 13.27
CA ASN A 258 0.06 10.35 14.64
C ASN A 258 -1.16 10.04 15.51
N ILE A 259 -1.12 8.91 16.20
CA ILE A 259 -2.23 8.35 16.97
C ILE A 259 -1.95 8.56 18.45
N ILE A 260 -2.81 9.29 19.14
CA ILE A 260 -2.69 9.54 20.58
C ILE A 260 -3.66 8.63 21.34
N ILE A 261 -3.14 7.91 22.32
CA ILE A 261 -3.92 7.02 23.18
C ILE A 261 -3.78 7.45 24.66
N PRO A 262 -4.69 7.04 25.55
CA PRO A 262 -4.54 7.24 26.99
C PRO A 262 -3.30 6.53 27.56
N TYR A 263 -2.73 7.05 28.64
CA TYR A 263 -1.51 6.57 29.25
C TYR A 263 -1.70 5.19 29.86
N GLU A 264 -2.86 4.99 30.50
CA GLU A 264 -3.26 3.69 31.04
C GLU A 264 -3.44 2.63 29.95
N GLU A 265 -3.90 3.02 28.75
CA GLU A 265 -3.97 2.13 27.60
C GLU A 265 -2.56 1.75 27.10
N GLY A 266 -1.64 2.72 27.06
CA GLY A 266 -0.24 2.48 26.73
C GLY A 266 0.47 1.56 27.72
N LYS A 267 0.26 1.79 29.03
CA LYS A 267 0.76 0.91 30.10
C LYS A 267 0.28 -0.51 29.95
N LYS A 268 -1.03 -0.69 29.75
CA LYS A 268 -1.63 -2.02 29.57
C LYS A 268 -1.11 -2.71 28.33
N LEU A 269 -1.01 -2.00 27.20
CA LEU A 269 -0.48 -2.52 25.94
C LEU A 269 0.97 -3.00 26.10
N LEU A 270 1.79 -2.28 26.86
CA LEU A 270 3.21 -2.57 27.05
C LEU A 270 3.51 -3.34 28.34
N SER A 271 2.49 -3.88 29.01
CA SER A 271 2.65 -4.62 30.28
C SER A 271 3.36 -5.97 30.13
N SER A 272 3.22 -6.63 28.97
CA SER A 272 3.79 -7.96 28.72
C SER A 272 4.92 -7.93 27.69
N SER A 273 5.98 -8.69 27.97
CA SER A 273 7.08 -8.94 27.02
C SER A 273 6.62 -9.64 25.73
N ILE A 274 5.58 -10.49 25.82
CA ILE A 274 4.99 -11.18 24.65
C ILE A 274 4.31 -10.15 23.74
N THR A 275 3.55 -9.21 24.32
CA THR A 275 2.92 -8.13 23.56
C THR A 275 3.97 -7.23 22.91
N LYS A 276 4.99 -6.79 23.67
CA LYS A 276 6.12 -6.00 23.14
C LYS A 276 6.77 -6.70 21.94
N LYS A 277 7.03 -8.02 22.03
CA LYS A 277 7.57 -8.81 20.92
C LYS A 277 6.66 -8.81 19.69
N ASN A 278 5.35 -9.00 19.88
CA ASN A 278 4.37 -8.98 18.80
C ASN A 278 4.28 -7.60 18.11
N LEU A 279 4.35 -6.52 18.88
CA LEU A 279 4.40 -5.16 18.34
C LEU A 279 5.69 -4.90 17.56
N LYS A 280 6.86 -5.31 18.07
CA LYS A 280 8.15 -5.19 17.33
C LYS A 280 8.08 -5.86 15.95
N ILE A 281 7.43 -7.02 15.84
CA ILE A 281 7.23 -7.69 14.54
C ILE A 281 6.00 -7.21 13.77
N CYS A 282 5.56 -5.98 14.04
CA CYS A 282 4.54 -5.24 13.29
C CYS A 282 3.13 -5.87 13.30
N LYS A 283 2.73 -6.63 14.34
CA LYS A 283 1.36 -7.15 14.47
C LYS A 283 0.35 -6.07 14.88
N VAL A 284 0.20 -5.07 14.01
CA VAL A 284 -0.65 -3.90 14.18
C VAL A 284 -1.56 -3.77 12.96
N ALA A 285 -2.85 -3.60 13.19
CA ALA A 285 -3.86 -3.30 12.19
C ALA A 285 -4.56 -2.00 12.53
N ILE A 286 -4.83 -1.20 11.50
CA ILE A 286 -5.54 0.08 11.61
C ILE A 286 -6.80 -0.01 10.76
N LEU A 287 -7.95 0.23 11.38
CA LEU A 287 -9.25 0.33 10.71
C LEU A 287 -9.52 1.79 10.32
N VAL A 288 -9.72 2.05 9.03
CA VAL A 288 -9.93 3.39 8.45
C VAL A 288 -10.94 3.31 7.30
N ASN A 289 -11.62 4.43 7.02
CA ASN A 289 -12.54 4.53 5.89
C ASN A 289 -11.82 4.89 4.58
#